data_AF-A0A4V1SV75-F1
#
_entry.id   AF-A0A4V1SV75-F1
#
_cell.length_a   1.000
_cell.length_b   1.000
_cell.length_c   1.000
_cell.angle_alpha   90.00
_cell.angle_beta   90.00
_cell.angle_gamma   90.00
#
_symmetry.space_group_name_H-M   'P 1'
#
loop_
_entity.id
_entity.type
_entity.pdbx_description
1 polymer ?
#
loop_
_entity_poly.entity_id
_entity_poly.type
_entity_poly.pdbx_seq_one_letter_code
_entity_poly.pdbx_strand_id
1 'polypeptide(L)'
;MSKKIKLADISTDPEEKITKEEAAKEMVKLTEKLAEIQNKLYAQKKYDVLIILQGMDASGKDSAVKHVFSGVNPAGCRVKSFKAPTEEE
;
A
#
# COMPACT_ATOMS: atom_id res chain seq x y z
N MET A 1 16.60 21.69 3.64
CA MET A 1 16.57 21.47 5.11
C MET A 1 15.50 20.43 5.42
N SER A 2 15.84 19.34 6.10
CA SER A 2 14.85 18.32 6.48
C SER A 2 14.03 18.83 7.68
N LYS A 3 12.69 18.68 7.60
CA LYS A 3 11.82 18.91 8.77
C LYS A 3 12.05 17.77 9.76
N LYS A 4 12.30 18.09 11.04
CA LYS A 4 12.31 17.10 12.11
C LYS A 4 10.89 16.56 12.28
N ILE A 5 10.71 15.25 12.09
CA ILE A 5 9.45 14.55 12.34
C ILE A 5 9.48 14.03 13.78
N LYS A 6 8.40 14.27 14.53
CA LYS A 6 8.17 13.67 15.85
C LYS A 6 6.94 12.77 15.73
N LEU A 7 7.14 11.47 15.91
CA LEU A 7 6.04 10.49 15.80
C LEU A 7 4.93 10.73 16.84
N ALA A 8 5.29 11.25 18.03
CA ALA A 8 4.33 11.56 19.08
C ALA A 8 3.32 12.66 18.71
N ASP A 9 3.65 13.48 17.70
CA ASP A 9 2.79 14.58 17.26
C ASP A 9 1.83 14.13 16.12
N ILE A 10 1.90 12.87 15.70
CA ILE A 10 1.08 12.30 14.61
C ILE A 10 0.02 11.38 15.23
N SER A 11 -1.26 11.71 14.99
CA SER A 11 -2.40 10.89 15.43
C SER A 11 -2.36 9.50 14.78
N THR A 12 -2.71 8.47 15.55
CA THR A 12 -2.95 7.11 15.03
C THR A 12 -4.39 6.90 14.58
N ASP A 13 -5.30 7.80 14.97
CA ASP A 13 -6.70 7.76 14.56
C ASP A 13 -6.88 8.42 13.18
N PRO A 14 -7.81 7.92 12.36
CA PRO A 14 -8.12 8.51 11.06
C PRO A 14 -8.60 9.96 11.22
N GLU A 15 -8.05 10.87 10.41
CA GLU A 15 -8.44 12.29 10.41
C GLU A 15 -9.85 12.50 9.85
N GLU A 16 -10.25 11.68 8.88
CA GLU A 16 -11.57 11.74 8.26
C GLU A 16 -12.62 11.01 9.09
N LYS A 17 -13.73 11.70 9.37
CA LYS A 17 -14.93 11.09 9.95
C LYS A 17 -15.73 10.38 8.87
N ILE A 18 -15.17 9.32 8.32
CA ILE A 18 -15.84 8.42 7.39
C ILE A 18 -16.38 7.21 8.15
N THR A 19 -17.61 6.82 7.87
CA THR A 19 -18.13 5.56 8.43
C THR A 19 -17.45 4.38 7.76
N LYS A 20 -17.41 3.24 8.46
CA LYS A 20 -16.83 2.01 7.91
C LYS A 20 -17.49 1.58 6.59
N GLU A 21 -18.79 1.82 6.46
CA GLU A 21 -19.59 1.48 5.28
C GLU A 21 -19.26 2.38 4.10
N GLU A 22 -19.09 3.69 4.32
CA GLU A 22 -18.66 4.63 3.29
C GLU A 22 -17.23 4.33 2.85
N ALA A 23 -16.31 4.07 3.78
CA ALA A 23 -14.93 3.70 3.48
C ALA A 23 -14.85 2.42 2.64
N ALA A 24 -15.67 1.41 2.97
CA ALA A 24 -15.72 0.17 2.20
C ALA A 24 -16.22 0.40 0.75
N LYS A 25 -17.23 1.25 0.55
CA LYS A 25 -17.71 1.63 -0.79
C LYS A 25 -16.66 2.37 -1.58
N GLU A 26 -15.95 3.31 -0.95
CA GLU A 26 -14.91 4.07 -1.62
C GLU A 26 -13.71 3.19 -1.98
N MET A 27 -13.35 2.25 -1.10
CA MET A 27 -12.29 1.28 -1.35
C MET A 27 -12.52 0.45 -2.62
N VAL A 28 -13.76 0.06 -2.92
CA VAL A 28 -14.10 -0.66 -4.15
C VAL A 28 -13.76 0.20 -5.38
N LYS A 29 -14.23 1.45 -5.41
CA LYS A 29 -13.97 2.38 -6.53
C LYS A 29 -12.47 2.63 -6.73
N LEU A 30 -11.74 2.81 -5.62
CA LEU A 30 -10.29 3.03 -5.66
C LEU A 30 -9.55 1.79 -6.17
N THR A 31 -10.00 0.59 -5.81
CA THR A 31 -9.41 -0.66 -6.27
C THR A 31 -9.61 -0.86 -7.79
N GLU A 32 -10.81 -0.57 -8.30
CA GLU A 32 -11.08 -0.61 -9.75
C GLU A 32 -10.21 0.38 -10.53
N LYS A 33 -10.11 1.61 -10.02
CA LYS A 33 -9.24 2.64 -10.62
C LYS A 33 -7.77 2.25 -10.57
N LEU A 34 -7.31 1.66 -9.46
CA LEU A 34 -5.94 1.16 -9.33
C LEU A 34 -5.65 0.08 -10.37
N ALA A 35 -6.58 -0.85 -10.60
CA ALA A 35 -6.44 -1.91 -11.60
C ALA A 35 -6.32 -1.32 -13.02
N GLU A 36 -7.14 -0.31 -13.36
CA GLU A 36 -7.07 0.37 -14.66
C GLU A 36 -5.71 1.06 -14.86
N ILE A 37 -5.24 1.80 -13.85
CA ILE A 37 -3.95 2.50 -13.90
C ILE A 37 -2.80 1.49 -14.01
N GLN A 38 -2.85 0.40 -13.25
CA GLN A 38 -1.82 -0.63 -13.29
C GLN A 38 -1.75 -1.32 -14.66
N ASN A 39 -2.89 -1.60 -15.30
CA ASN A 39 -2.90 -2.12 -16.67
C ASN A 39 -2.24 -1.16 -17.66
N LYS A 40 -2.52 0.14 -17.55
CA LYS A 40 -1.88 1.19 -18.37
C LYS A 40 -0.37 1.25 -18.13
N LEU A 41 0.06 1.24 -16.87
CA LEU A 41 1.46 1.23 -16.47
C LEU A 41 2.20 0.04 -17.09
N TYR A 42 1.61 -1.16 -16.96
CA TYR A 42 2.17 -2.40 -17.48
C TYR A 42 2.27 -2.39 -19.01
N ALA A 43 1.24 -1.91 -19.71
CA ALA A 43 1.24 -1.80 -21.16
C ALA A 43 2.27 -0.79 -21.68
N GLN A 44 2.50 0.30 -20.93
CA GLN A 44 3.43 1.37 -21.34
C GLN A 44 4.90 0.95 -21.28
N LYS A 45 5.27 0.01 -20.38
CA LYS A 45 6.65 -0.51 -20.20
C LYS A 45 7.72 0.58 -20.06
N LYS A 46 7.37 1.70 -19.45
CA LYS A 46 8.23 2.89 -19.32
C LYS A 46 8.64 3.21 -17.89
N TYR A 47 7.74 2.93 -16.94
CA TYR A 47 7.92 3.31 -15.55
C TYR A 47 7.67 2.11 -14.65
N ASP A 48 8.40 2.08 -13.54
CA ASP A 48 8.20 1.13 -12.45
C ASP A 48 7.74 1.88 -11.20
N VAL A 49 6.98 1.21 -10.35
CA VAL A 49 6.49 1.75 -9.07
C VAL A 49 6.94 0.84 -7.94
N LEU A 50 7.64 1.40 -6.96
CA LEU A 50 8.05 0.72 -5.74
C LEU A 50 7.23 1.25 -4.56
N ILE A 51 6.55 0.35 -3.87
CA ILE A 51 5.75 0.66 -2.67
C ILE A 51 6.42 -0.03 -1.49
N ILE A 52 6.85 0.76 -0.51
CA ILE A 52 7.48 0.26 0.73
C ILE A 52 6.48 0.42 1.87
N LEU A 53 6.16 -0.69 2.52
CA LEU A 53 5.30 -0.72 3.70
C LEU A 53 6.15 -1.10 4.91
N GLN A 54 6.27 -0.16 5.87
CA GLN A 54 7.04 -0.34 7.10
C GLN A 54 6.21 0.06 8.32
N GLY A 55 6.35 -0.70 9.40
CA GLY A 55 5.59 -0.53 10.63
C GLY A 55 5.94 -1.62 11.63
N MET A 56 5.49 -1.47 12.88
CA MET A 56 5.71 -2.45 13.94
C MET A 56 4.99 -3.78 13.65
N ASP A 57 5.23 -4.80 14.46
CA ASP A 57 4.44 -6.04 14.41
C ASP A 57 2.97 -5.72 14.67
N ALA A 58 2.08 -6.47 14.00
CA ALA A 58 0.63 -6.25 14.00
C ALA A 58 0.14 -4.86 13.49
N SER A 59 1.01 -4.04 12.88
CA SER A 59 0.61 -2.74 12.27
C SER A 59 -0.27 -2.86 11.01
N GLY A 60 -0.61 -4.07 10.57
CA GLY A 60 -1.53 -4.30 9.46
C GLY A 60 -0.92 -4.32 8.06
N LYS A 61 0.42 -4.33 7.93
CA LYS A 61 1.13 -4.34 6.62
C LYS A 61 0.62 -5.41 5.66
N ASP A 62 0.53 -6.66 6.12
CA ASP A 62 0.12 -7.80 5.28
C ASP A 62 -1.35 -7.68 4.85
N SER A 63 -2.20 -7.21 5.77
CA SER A 63 -3.62 -6.97 5.50
C SER A 63 -3.79 -5.86 4.46
N ALA A 64 -3.03 -4.77 4.58
CA ALA A 64 -3.04 -3.68 3.61
C ALA A 64 -2.65 -4.18 2.21
N VAL A 65 -1.60 -4.99 2.08
CA VAL A 65 -1.23 -5.60 0.79
C VAL A 65 -2.38 -6.45 0.24
N LYS A 66 -2.95 -7.33 1.07
CA LYS A 66 -4.02 -8.23 0.64
C LYS A 66 -5.26 -7.49 0.16
N HIS A 67 -5.68 -6.45 0.88
CA HIS A 67 -6.90 -5.71 0.55
C HIS A 67 -6.72 -4.74 -0.62
N VAL A 68 -5.64 -3.96 -0.62
CA VAL A 68 -5.39 -2.93 -1.65
C VAL A 68 -5.11 -3.55 -3.02
N PHE A 69 -4.36 -4.64 -3.07
CA PHE A 69 -3.94 -5.25 -4.34
C PHE A 69 -4.83 -6.40 -4.80
N SER A 70 -5.96 -6.67 -4.13
CA SER A 70 -6.86 -7.78 -4.46
C SER A 70 -7.45 -7.70 -5.88
N GLY A 71 -7.62 -6.50 -6.44
CA GLY A 71 -8.15 -6.28 -7.80
C GLY A 71 -7.08 -6.05 -8.87
N VAL A 72 -5.80 -6.12 -8.53
CA VAL A 72 -4.69 -5.83 -9.47
C VAL A 72 -4.26 -7.11 -10.20
N ASN A 73 -3.91 -7.00 -11.48
CA ASN A 73 -3.41 -8.14 -12.25
C ASN A 73 -2.07 -8.64 -11.65
N PRO A 74 -1.99 -9.88 -11.15
CA PRO A 74 -0.78 -10.39 -10.50
C PRO A 74 0.43 -10.47 -11.44
N ALA A 75 0.22 -10.55 -12.76
CA ALA A 75 1.32 -10.58 -13.73
C ALA A 75 2.16 -9.30 -13.72
N GLY A 76 1.58 -8.16 -13.31
CA GLY A 76 2.26 -6.87 -13.26
C GLY A 76 2.49 -6.34 -11.83
N CYS A 77 2.37 -7.19 -10.81
CA CYS A 77 2.61 -6.81 -9.42
C CYS A 77 3.47 -7.88 -8.73
N ARG A 78 4.55 -7.47 -8.06
CA ARG A 78 5.43 -8.37 -7.30
C ARG A 78 5.45 -7.94 -5.84
N VAL A 79 5.15 -8.87 -4.95
CA VAL A 79 5.24 -8.66 -3.50
C VAL A 79 6.49 -9.36 -2.99
N LYS A 80 7.36 -8.62 -2.30
CA LYS A 80 8.55 -9.17 -1.64
C LYS A 80 8.52 -8.81 -0.16
N SER A 81 8.48 -9.84 0.68
CA SER A 81 8.61 -9.70 2.13
C SER A 81 10.08 -9.87 2.52
N PHE A 82 10.64 -8.90 3.22
CA PHE A 82 11.97 -8.99 3.81
C PHE A 82 11.85 -9.59 5.21
N LYS A 83 12.59 -10.67 5.47
CA LYS A 83 12.71 -11.30 6.79
C LYS A 83 14.10 -11.00 7.36
N ALA A 84 14.45 -11.64 8.48
CA ALA A 84 15.82 -11.61 8.98
C ALA A 84 16.79 -11.95 7.83
N PRO A 85 17.87 -11.18 7.65
CA PRO A 85 18.89 -11.47 6.64
C PRO A 85 19.47 -12.87 6.83
N THR A 86 19.83 -13.51 5.73
CA THR A 86 20.67 -14.70 5.76
C THR A 86 22.13 -14.34 6.03
N GLU A 87 23.02 -15.32 6.20
CA GLU A 87 24.46 -15.05 6.42
C GLU A 87 25.16 -14.38 5.22
N GLU A 88 24.59 -14.50 4.03
CA GLU A 88 25.13 -13.98 2.77
C GLU A 88 24.52 -12.61 2.36
N GLU A 89 23.36 -12.26 2.92
CA GLU A 89 22.61 -11.01 2.67
C GLU A 89 23.00 -9.88 3.62
#